data_AF-A0A4R1NDJ6-F1
#
_entry.id   AF-A0A4R1NDJ6-F1
#
_cell.length_a   1.000
_cell.length_b   1.000
_cell.length_c   1.000
_cell.angle_alpha   90.00
_cell.angle_beta   90.00
_cell.angle_gamma   90.00
#
_symmetry.space_group_name_H-M   'P 1'
#
loop_
_entity.id
_entity.type
_entity.pdbx_description
1 polymer ?
#
loop_
_entity_poly.entity_id
_entity_poly.type
_entity_poly.pdbx_seq_one_letter_code
_entity_poly.pdbx_strand_id
1 'polypeptide(L)'
;MVKLNRYLIRNAEKLPSPVITVGGQAVMYWLAVYMDAYTEKPDMTFINSIDIDYVARNEGVAAIAQIFNVDAEIQTTFTPPSLAVLALIDVSTGKVKEDEQGLFLNPEVNEANIVDIIDRPSGFESDDFTGEKLALNTELFQVLPEHCGDVTCNDKVRVLNPIACIRSRLSNATVPMLKDPLTEAARIRALAIPAYNFLLEKFECLPFRQGRIYLDYFCSIIWQRNYRRYQIEHKVPLYKIIEVILNEIKLKPDDFKLPEDFYNIELPRKLEYLRTEYERIAKAVNK
;
A
#
# COMPACT_ATOMS: atom_id res chain seq x y z
N MET A 1 -10.88 8.39 -4.40
CA MET A 1 -10.04 7.98 -3.25
C MET A 1 -10.06 8.95 -2.07
N VAL A 2 -9.53 10.18 -2.23
CA VAL A 2 -9.37 11.16 -1.13
C VAL A 2 -10.70 11.49 -0.46
N LYS A 3 -11.77 11.60 -1.25
CA LYS A 3 -13.13 11.91 -0.76
C LYS A 3 -13.66 10.90 0.25
N LEU A 4 -13.66 9.60 -0.10
CA LEU A 4 -14.17 8.54 0.79
C LEU A 4 -13.35 8.44 2.09
N ASN A 5 -12.02 8.53 1.99
CA ASN A 5 -11.18 8.55 3.20
C ASN A 5 -11.45 9.80 4.05
N ARG A 6 -11.74 10.96 3.45
CA ARG A 6 -12.16 12.16 4.18
C ARG A 6 -13.50 11.97 4.90
N TYR A 7 -14.48 11.30 4.28
CA TYR A 7 -15.73 10.92 4.96
C TYR A 7 -15.47 10.01 6.16
N LEU A 8 -14.60 9.01 6.01
CA LEU A 8 -14.19 8.13 7.10
C LEU A 8 -13.48 8.91 8.22
N ILE A 9 -12.55 9.81 7.89
CA ILE A 9 -11.80 10.63 8.88
C ILE A 9 -12.75 11.52 9.68
N ARG A 10 -13.69 12.20 9.00
CA ARG A 10 -14.66 13.11 9.63
C ARG A 10 -15.68 12.39 10.52
N ASN A 11 -15.81 11.07 10.40
CA ASN A 11 -16.77 10.25 11.16
C ASN A 11 -16.09 9.06 11.86
N ALA A 12 -14.79 9.17 12.13
CA ALA A 12 -14.00 8.04 12.62
C ALA A 12 -14.41 7.56 14.01
N GLU A 13 -15.11 8.39 14.79
CA GLU A 13 -15.72 8.01 16.07
C GLU A 13 -16.73 6.87 15.92
N LYS A 14 -17.38 6.75 14.75
CA LYS A 14 -18.36 5.69 14.45
C LYS A 14 -17.71 4.37 14.04
N LEU A 15 -16.43 4.38 13.68
CA LEU A 15 -15.72 3.17 13.27
C LEU A 15 -15.36 2.31 14.49
N PRO A 16 -15.75 1.03 14.56
CA PRO A 16 -15.41 0.16 15.69
C PRO A 16 -13.95 -0.29 15.67
N SER A 17 -13.35 -0.35 14.49
CA SER A 17 -11.96 -0.79 14.25
C SER A 17 -11.32 0.01 13.12
N PRO A 18 -10.00 -0.10 12.92
CA PRO A 18 -9.35 0.51 11.77
C PRO A 18 -9.93 0.05 10.43
N VAL A 19 -9.99 0.98 9.47
CA VAL A 19 -10.33 0.81 8.06
C VAL A 19 -9.12 1.21 7.24
N ILE A 20 -8.64 0.30 6.40
CA ILE A 20 -7.35 0.43 5.73
C ILE A 20 -7.58 0.49 4.22
N THR A 21 -7.18 1.59 3.59
CA THR A 21 -7.12 1.69 2.12
C THR A 21 -6.07 0.71 1.59
N VAL A 22 -6.47 -0.18 0.68
CA VAL A 22 -5.59 -1.16 0.04
C VAL A 22 -5.73 -1.11 -1.49
N GLY A 23 -5.36 -2.18 -2.20
CA GLY A 23 -5.60 -2.28 -3.64
C GLY A 23 -4.78 -1.28 -4.47
N GLY A 24 -5.29 -0.90 -5.63
CA GLY A 24 -4.65 0.13 -6.47
C GLY A 24 -4.78 1.55 -5.88
N GLN A 25 -5.78 1.78 -5.03
CA GLN A 25 -5.95 3.05 -4.31
C GLN A 25 -4.74 3.34 -3.40
N ALA A 26 -4.29 2.38 -2.60
CA ALA A 26 -3.10 2.56 -1.75
C ALA A 26 -1.85 2.87 -2.58
N VAL A 27 -1.69 2.25 -3.75
CA VAL A 27 -0.58 2.53 -4.67
C VAL A 27 -0.67 3.99 -5.15
N MET A 28 -1.83 4.41 -5.62
CA MET A 28 -2.08 5.79 -6.07
C MET A 28 -1.84 6.84 -4.97
N TYR A 29 -2.21 6.53 -3.73
CA TYR A 29 -1.92 7.40 -2.58
C TYR A 29 -0.42 7.66 -2.43
N TRP A 30 0.39 6.61 -2.43
CA TRP A 30 1.83 6.76 -2.26
C TRP A 30 2.54 7.39 -3.45
N LEU A 31 2.06 7.14 -4.68
CA LEU A 31 2.54 7.87 -5.84
C LEU A 31 2.26 9.37 -5.70
N ALA A 32 1.07 9.75 -5.24
CA ALA A 32 0.71 11.16 -5.05
C ALA A 32 1.57 11.81 -3.95
N VAL A 33 1.80 11.12 -2.83
CA VAL A 33 2.63 11.61 -1.71
C VAL A 33 4.07 11.89 -2.17
N TYR A 34 4.64 11.02 -2.99
CA TYR A 34 6.04 11.14 -3.45
C TYR A 34 6.17 11.60 -4.90
N MET A 35 5.15 12.23 -5.48
CA MET A 35 5.11 12.58 -6.91
C MET A 35 6.30 13.45 -7.32
N ASP A 36 6.70 14.38 -6.46
CA ASP A 36 7.81 15.31 -6.73
C ASP A 36 9.19 14.64 -6.70
N ALA A 37 9.30 13.42 -6.16
CA ALA A 37 10.54 12.65 -6.14
C ALA A 37 10.82 11.89 -7.45
N TYR A 38 9.87 11.87 -8.40
CA TYR A 38 10.05 11.19 -9.68
C TYR A 38 10.67 12.13 -10.72
N THR A 39 11.81 11.74 -11.29
CA THR A 39 12.38 12.41 -12.47
C THR A 39 11.53 12.17 -13.72
N GLU A 40 11.00 10.95 -13.87
CA GLU A 40 10.06 10.57 -14.92
C GLU A 40 8.81 9.98 -14.27
N LYS A 41 7.64 10.49 -14.64
CA LYS A 41 6.38 10.07 -14.04
C LYS A 41 6.04 8.64 -14.46
N PRO A 42 5.59 7.78 -13.53
CA PRO A 42 5.14 6.44 -13.86
C PRO A 42 3.97 6.47 -14.85
N ASP A 43 3.89 5.45 -15.70
CA ASP A 43 2.76 5.29 -16.62
C ASP A 43 1.48 4.99 -15.85
N MET A 44 0.58 5.98 -15.82
CA MET A 44 -0.65 5.93 -15.05
C MET A 44 -1.66 4.90 -15.59
N THR A 45 -1.52 4.42 -16.83
CA THR A 45 -2.42 3.41 -17.42
C THR A 45 -2.42 2.10 -16.63
N PHE A 46 -1.27 1.71 -16.08
CA PHE A 46 -1.12 0.48 -15.28
C PHE A 46 -1.39 0.69 -13.78
N ILE A 47 -1.50 1.94 -13.34
CA ILE A 47 -1.50 2.30 -11.91
C ILE A 47 -2.87 2.76 -11.47
N ASN A 48 -3.55 3.54 -12.31
CA ASN A 48 -4.93 3.94 -12.07
C ASN A 48 -5.79 2.71 -11.77
N SER A 49 -6.62 2.84 -10.75
CA SER A 49 -7.51 1.79 -10.28
C SER A 49 -8.87 2.44 -10.08
N ILE A 50 -9.88 1.85 -10.70
CA ILE A 50 -11.27 2.26 -10.50
C ILE A 50 -11.85 1.52 -9.29
N ASP A 51 -11.38 0.29 -9.06
CA ASP A 51 -11.71 -0.51 -7.88
C ASP A 51 -11.26 0.20 -6.60
N ILE A 52 -12.17 0.24 -5.62
CA ILE A 52 -11.93 0.81 -4.30
C ILE A 52 -12.01 -0.32 -3.28
N ASP A 53 -10.87 -0.69 -2.73
CA ASP A 53 -10.75 -1.75 -1.75
C ASP A 53 -10.43 -1.18 -0.37
N TYR A 54 -11.21 -1.57 0.64
CA TYR A 54 -10.86 -1.37 2.04
C TYR A 54 -10.70 -2.71 2.75
N VAL A 55 -9.70 -2.80 3.62
CA VAL A 55 -9.68 -3.84 4.65
C VAL A 55 -10.38 -3.32 5.88
N ALA A 56 -11.37 -4.07 6.36
CA ALA A 56 -12.05 -3.82 7.62
C ALA A 56 -12.55 -5.14 8.22
N ARG A 57 -12.90 -5.12 9.50
CA ARG A 57 -13.58 -6.26 10.16
C ARG A 57 -15.06 -6.27 9.81
N ASN A 58 -15.70 -7.43 9.95
CA ASN A 58 -17.15 -7.59 9.73
C ASN A 58 -18.00 -6.55 10.51
N GLU A 59 -17.63 -6.25 11.76
CA GLU A 59 -18.30 -5.23 12.58
C GLU A 59 -18.22 -3.81 12.00
N GLY A 60 -17.20 -3.52 11.18
CA GLY A 60 -16.99 -2.23 10.54
C GLY A 60 -17.84 -2.01 9.28
N VAL A 61 -18.36 -3.06 8.64
CA VAL A 61 -19.12 -2.95 7.38
C VAL A 61 -20.32 -2.02 7.52
N ALA A 62 -21.15 -2.25 8.54
CA ALA A 62 -22.35 -1.44 8.78
C ALA A 62 -22.00 0.02 9.09
N ALA A 63 -20.93 0.27 9.85
CA ALA A 63 -20.47 1.62 10.17
C ALA A 63 -19.97 2.35 8.90
N ILE A 64 -19.20 1.68 8.04
CA ILE A 64 -18.72 2.25 6.78
C ILE A 64 -19.90 2.58 5.85
N ALA A 65 -20.84 1.66 5.69
CA ALA A 65 -22.04 1.85 4.88
C ALA A 65 -22.86 3.06 5.37
N GLN A 66 -23.05 3.16 6.69
CA GLN A 66 -23.72 4.30 7.31
C GLN A 66 -22.97 5.63 7.10
N ILE A 67 -21.64 5.64 7.26
CA ILE A 67 -20.82 6.84 7.02
C ILE A 67 -20.94 7.30 5.56
N PHE A 68 -20.98 6.36 4.62
CA PHE A 68 -21.14 6.65 3.20
C PHE A 68 -22.59 6.91 2.79
N ASN A 69 -23.57 6.65 3.67
CA ASN A 69 -25.01 6.70 3.37
C ASN A 69 -25.40 5.80 2.18
N VAL A 70 -24.90 4.57 2.17
CA VAL A 70 -25.11 3.57 1.12
C VAL A 70 -25.56 2.24 1.74
N ASP A 71 -26.20 1.38 0.95
CA ASP A 71 -26.49 0.01 1.36
C ASP A 71 -25.24 -0.87 1.26
N ALA A 72 -25.18 -1.91 2.10
CA ALA A 72 -24.12 -2.91 2.08
C ALA A 72 -24.67 -4.29 1.74
N GLU A 73 -24.15 -4.88 0.67
CA GLU A 73 -24.42 -6.26 0.30
C GLU A 73 -23.39 -7.18 0.94
N ILE A 74 -23.77 -7.78 2.08
CA ILE A 74 -22.90 -8.72 2.81
C ILE A 74 -22.81 -10.03 2.04
N GLN A 75 -21.58 -10.48 1.78
CA GLN A 75 -21.33 -11.74 1.10
C GLN A 75 -21.63 -12.92 2.04
N THR A 76 -22.60 -13.75 1.68
CA THR A 76 -23.05 -14.90 2.49
C THR A 76 -22.27 -16.19 2.22
N THR A 77 -21.61 -16.28 1.07
CA THR A 77 -20.76 -17.42 0.73
C THR A 77 -19.31 -17.10 1.07
N PHE A 78 -18.74 -17.85 2.00
CA PHE A 78 -17.37 -17.69 2.50
C PHE A 78 -16.33 -18.14 1.45
N THR A 79 -16.21 -17.38 0.37
CA THR A 79 -15.08 -17.43 -0.56
C THR A 79 -14.30 -16.13 -0.35
N PRO A 80 -13.35 -16.09 0.60
CA PRO A 80 -12.53 -14.89 0.80
C PRO A 80 -11.89 -14.43 -0.53
N PRO A 81 -11.67 -13.11 -0.71
CA PRO A 81 -11.48 -12.14 0.38
C PRO A 81 -12.61 -11.13 0.64
N SER A 82 -13.66 -11.05 -0.18
CA SER A 82 -14.73 -10.03 -0.02
C SER A 82 -15.69 -10.37 1.13
N LEU A 83 -15.92 -9.39 2.00
CA LEU A 83 -16.87 -9.42 3.12
C LEU A 83 -18.19 -8.74 2.74
N ALA A 84 -18.11 -7.59 2.06
CA ALA A 84 -19.27 -6.83 1.64
C ALA A 84 -18.95 -5.94 0.45
N VAL A 85 -19.95 -5.72 -0.39
CA VAL A 85 -19.88 -4.83 -1.55
C VAL A 85 -20.83 -3.65 -1.31
N LEU A 86 -20.33 -2.43 -1.48
CA LEU A 86 -21.07 -1.20 -1.30
C LEU A 86 -21.11 -0.47 -2.65
N ALA A 87 -22.27 -0.49 -3.31
CA ALA A 87 -22.50 0.38 -4.46
C ALA A 87 -22.66 1.82 -3.95
N LEU A 88 -21.96 2.79 -4.54
CA LEU A 88 -22.03 4.20 -4.14
C LEU A 88 -23.31 4.87 -4.64
N ILE A 89 -24.45 4.33 -4.22
CA ILE A 89 -25.80 4.83 -4.43
C ILE A 89 -26.32 5.32 -3.09
N ASP A 90 -26.69 6.60 -3.04
CA ASP A 90 -27.14 7.24 -1.81
C ASP A 90 -28.53 6.73 -1.41
N VAL A 91 -28.66 6.14 -0.21
CA VAL A 91 -29.91 5.52 0.27
C VAL A 91 -31.07 6.51 0.35
N SER A 92 -30.78 7.78 0.65
CA SER A 92 -31.81 8.81 0.81
C SER A 92 -32.40 9.25 -0.52
N THR A 93 -31.61 9.22 -1.60
CA THR A 93 -32.01 9.76 -2.91
C THR A 93 -32.20 8.69 -3.99
N GLY A 94 -31.66 7.48 -3.80
CA GLY A 94 -31.62 6.41 -4.79
C GLY A 94 -30.75 6.72 -6.01
N LYS A 95 -29.91 7.77 -5.95
CA LYS A 95 -29.04 8.21 -7.05
C LYS A 95 -27.58 7.87 -6.75
N VAL A 96 -26.76 7.85 -7.80
CA VAL A 96 -25.30 7.80 -7.65
C VAL A 96 -24.86 8.90 -6.71
N LYS A 97 -24.03 8.55 -5.72
CA LYS A 97 -23.56 9.49 -4.71
C LYS A 97 -22.82 10.65 -5.39
N GLU A 98 -23.08 11.85 -4.91
CA GLU A 98 -22.46 13.09 -5.39
C GLU A 98 -22.00 13.93 -4.20
N ASP A 99 -20.90 14.64 -4.36
CA ASP A 99 -20.48 15.72 -3.47
C ASP A 99 -20.08 16.97 -4.27
N GLU A 100 -19.65 18.03 -3.59
CA GLU A 100 -19.24 19.30 -4.21
C GLU A 100 -18.11 19.15 -5.25
N GLN A 101 -17.38 18.03 -5.22
CA GLN A 101 -16.29 17.71 -6.11
C GLN A 101 -16.71 16.72 -7.22
N GLY A 102 -18.00 16.38 -7.33
CA GLY A 102 -18.58 15.55 -8.40
C GLY A 102 -19.06 14.16 -7.97
N LEU A 103 -19.46 13.37 -8.97
CA LEU A 103 -20.10 12.06 -8.83
C LEU A 103 -19.11 10.92 -8.52
N PHE A 104 -19.55 9.96 -7.71
CA PHE A 104 -18.86 8.68 -7.50
C PHE A 104 -19.26 7.66 -8.58
N LEU A 105 -18.88 7.96 -9.82
CA LEU A 105 -19.25 7.20 -11.01
C LEU A 105 -18.02 6.53 -11.64
N ASN A 106 -18.16 5.25 -12.00
CA ASN A 106 -17.20 4.57 -12.86
C ASN A 106 -17.37 5.07 -14.30
N PRO A 107 -16.37 5.77 -14.88
CA PRO A 107 -16.49 6.38 -16.20
C PRO A 107 -16.48 5.36 -17.35
N GLU A 108 -15.99 4.14 -17.12
CA GLU A 108 -15.89 3.11 -18.18
C GLU A 108 -17.23 2.45 -18.47
N VAL A 109 -18.02 2.22 -17.43
CA VAL A 109 -19.34 1.54 -17.53
C VAL A 109 -20.51 2.47 -17.27
N ASN A 110 -20.27 3.72 -16.87
CA ASN A 110 -21.29 4.72 -16.54
C ASN A 110 -22.26 4.24 -15.42
N GLU A 111 -21.71 3.54 -14.43
CA GLU A 111 -22.43 3.04 -13.24
C GLU A 111 -21.80 3.58 -11.96
N ALA A 112 -22.50 3.47 -10.83
CA ALA A 112 -21.94 3.86 -9.53
C ALA A 112 -20.62 3.11 -9.26
N ASN A 113 -19.62 3.81 -8.70
CA ASN A 113 -18.42 3.14 -8.21
C ASN A 113 -18.80 2.12 -7.14
N ILE A 114 -18.05 1.02 -7.12
CA ILE A 114 -18.19 -0.05 -6.15
C ILE A 114 -17.03 0.04 -5.15
N VAL A 115 -17.37 -0.10 -3.88
CA VAL A 115 -16.41 -0.27 -2.79
C VAL A 115 -16.48 -1.72 -2.31
N ASP A 116 -15.37 -2.44 -2.40
CA ASP A 116 -15.24 -3.78 -1.84
C ASP A 116 -14.59 -3.69 -0.45
N ILE A 117 -15.26 -4.27 0.54
CA ILE A 117 -14.72 -4.43 1.88
C ILE A 117 -14.20 -5.85 1.98
N ILE A 118 -12.90 -6.02 2.11
CA ILE A 118 -12.23 -7.32 2.12
C ILE A 118 -11.65 -7.63 3.50
N ASP A 119 -11.49 -8.92 3.82
CA ASP A 119 -10.83 -9.38 5.04
C ASP A 119 -9.34 -9.03 5.03
N ARG A 120 -8.69 -9.27 3.89
CA ARG A 120 -7.26 -9.03 3.71
C ARG A 120 -6.85 -8.93 2.24
N PRO A 121 -5.78 -8.19 1.92
CA PRO A 121 -5.20 -8.22 0.59
C PRO A 121 -4.38 -9.49 0.38
N SER A 122 -4.16 -9.86 -0.89
CA SER A 122 -3.29 -10.98 -1.25
C SER A 122 -1.91 -10.85 -0.60
N GLY A 123 -1.40 -11.97 -0.08
CA GLY A 123 -0.08 -12.05 0.54
C GLY A 123 -0.06 -11.76 2.03
N PHE A 124 -1.21 -11.50 2.66
CA PHE A 124 -1.37 -11.21 4.08
C PHE A 124 -2.24 -12.24 4.78
N GLU A 125 -2.01 -12.39 6.09
CA GLU A 125 -2.87 -13.15 7.00
C GLU A 125 -3.79 -12.20 7.77
N SER A 126 -4.86 -12.74 8.36
CA SER A 126 -5.88 -11.92 9.06
C SER A 126 -5.32 -11.18 10.30
N ASP A 127 -4.25 -11.69 10.92
CA ASP A 127 -3.60 -11.08 12.08
C ASP A 127 -2.62 -9.96 11.71
N ASP A 128 -2.25 -9.83 10.43
CA ASP A 128 -1.29 -8.83 9.94
C ASP A 128 -1.79 -7.38 10.07
N PHE A 129 -3.08 -7.18 10.36
CA PHE A 129 -3.71 -5.86 10.55
C PHE A 129 -4.16 -5.63 12.00
N THR A 130 -3.45 -6.23 12.96
CA THR A 130 -3.73 -6.08 14.39
C THR A 130 -2.45 -5.76 15.18
N GLY A 131 -2.59 -5.09 16.33
CA GLY A 131 -1.50 -4.81 17.25
C GLY A 131 -0.29 -4.13 16.59
N GLU A 132 0.92 -4.61 16.88
CA GLU A 132 2.17 -4.08 16.30
C GLU A 132 2.25 -4.30 14.77
N LYS A 133 1.66 -5.38 14.25
CA LYS A 133 1.65 -5.66 12.82
C LYS A 133 0.83 -4.64 12.02
N LEU A 134 -0.24 -4.09 12.62
CA LEU A 134 -0.98 -2.98 12.01
C LEU A 134 -0.04 -1.80 11.74
N ALA A 135 0.75 -1.38 12.73
CA ALA A 135 1.71 -0.28 12.60
C ALA A 135 2.86 -0.62 11.63
N LEU A 136 3.26 -1.89 11.57
CA LEU A 136 4.29 -2.35 10.63
C LEU A 136 3.80 -2.32 9.17
N ASN A 137 2.52 -2.58 8.92
CA ASN A 137 1.96 -2.72 7.57
C ASN A 137 1.25 -1.46 7.05
N THR A 138 0.96 -0.48 7.91
CA THR A 138 0.09 0.64 7.54
C THR A 138 0.53 1.96 8.15
N GLU A 139 0.25 3.05 7.43
CA GLU A 139 0.37 4.43 7.92
C GLU A 139 -1.01 5.06 8.13
N LEU A 140 -1.06 6.19 8.84
CA LEU A 140 -2.27 7.01 8.87
C LEU A 140 -2.56 7.54 7.46
N PHE A 141 -3.82 7.46 7.04
CA PHE A 141 -4.24 8.14 5.82
C PHE A 141 -4.30 9.64 6.11
N GLN A 142 -3.55 10.43 5.35
CA GLN A 142 -3.53 11.89 5.48
C GLN A 142 -4.26 12.54 4.31
N VAL A 143 -5.05 13.56 4.60
CA VAL A 143 -5.70 14.42 3.60
C VAL A 143 -5.28 15.88 3.81
N LEU A 144 -5.15 16.62 2.71
CA LEU A 144 -4.94 18.07 2.80
C LEU A 144 -6.19 18.76 3.38
N PRO A 145 -6.04 19.72 4.31
CA PRO A 145 -7.17 20.47 4.85
C PRO A 145 -7.83 21.29 3.74
N GLU A 146 -9.16 21.32 3.69
CA GLU A 146 -9.92 22.24 2.82
C GLU A 146 -10.20 23.56 3.54
N HIS A 147 -10.36 23.50 4.87
CA HIS A 147 -10.64 24.64 5.73
C HIS A 147 -9.75 24.64 6.97
N CYS A 148 -9.61 25.82 7.59
CA CYS A 148 -8.88 25.97 8.84
C CYS A 148 -9.57 25.17 9.96
N GLY A 149 -8.81 24.29 10.63
CA GLY A 149 -9.33 23.43 11.69
C GLY A 149 -9.86 22.06 11.24
N ASP A 150 -9.75 21.74 9.94
CA ASP A 150 -10.12 20.41 9.44
C ASP A 150 -9.28 19.30 10.07
N VAL A 151 -9.95 18.18 10.41
CA VAL A 151 -9.29 16.94 10.80
C VAL A 151 -8.66 16.30 9.57
N THR A 152 -7.33 16.21 9.54
CA THR A 152 -6.55 15.75 8.37
C THR A 152 -6.18 14.27 8.42
N CYS A 153 -6.30 13.61 9.58
CA CYS A 153 -6.04 12.18 9.75
C CYS A 153 -6.75 11.64 11.00
N ASN A 154 -6.87 10.31 11.09
CA ASN A 154 -7.38 9.63 12.27
C ASN A 154 -6.72 8.25 12.42
N ASP A 155 -6.53 7.77 13.66
CA ASP A 155 -5.86 6.50 13.96
C ASP A 155 -6.57 5.27 13.36
N LYS A 156 -7.89 5.34 13.19
CA LYS A 156 -8.71 4.31 12.56
C LYS A 156 -8.77 4.41 11.04
N VAL A 157 -8.30 5.47 10.40
CA VAL A 157 -8.30 5.58 8.94
C VAL A 157 -6.87 5.50 8.43
N ARG A 158 -6.54 4.35 7.83
CA ARG A 158 -5.16 3.97 7.53
C ARG A 158 -5.00 3.63 6.05
N VAL A 159 -3.75 3.51 5.63
CA VAL A 159 -3.37 3.09 4.27
C VAL A 159 -2.25 2.06 4.36
N LEU A 160 -2.32 1.03 3.51
CA LEU A 160 -1.24 0.06 3.38
C LEU A 160 0.06 0.78 3.00
N ASN A 161 1.14 0.65 3.78
CA ASN A 161 2.37 1.39 3.52
C ASN A 161 3.10 0.89 2.24
N PRO A 162 4.11 1.60 1.71
CA PRO A 162 4.73 1.24 0.43
C PRO A 162 5.34 -0.17 0.41
N ILE A 163 5.95 -0.61 1.51
CA ILE A 163 6.54 -1.95 1.65
C ILE A 163 5.44 -3.01 1.58
N ALA A 164 4.36 -2.81 2.32
CA ALA A 164 3.21 -3.72 2.35
C ALA A 164 2.43 -3.70 1.01
N CYS A 165 2.39 -2.56 0.31
CA CYS A 165 1.90 -2.49 -1.06
C CYS A 165 2.74 -3.39 -1.99
N ILE A 166 4.07 -3.30 -1.93
CA ILE A 166 4.97 -4.18 -2.72
C ILE A 166 4.72 -5.66 -2.39
N ARG A 167 4.58 -6.02 -1.11
CA ARG A 167 4.22 -7.39 -0.68
C ARG A 167 2.93 -7.86 -1.35
N SER A 168 1.88 -7.04 -1.34
CA SER A 168 0.60 -7.40 -1.95
C SER A 168 0.71 -7.60 -3.46
N ARG A 169 1.42 -6.71 -4.16
CA ARG A 169 1.61 -6.79 -5.62
C ARG A 169 2.45 -8.02 -6.02
N LEU A 170 3.51 -8.32 -5.27
CA LEU A 170 4.30 -9.54 -5.49
C LEU A 170 3.46 -10.81 -5.28
N SER A 171 2.59 -10.82 -4.28
CA SER A 171 1.66 -11.93 -4.07
C SER A 171 0.66 -12.08 -5.22
N ASN A 172 0.00 -10.99 -5.63
CA ASN A 172 -0.91 -11.00 -6.78
C ASN A 172 -0.24 -11.53 -8.05
N ALA A 173 1.00 -11.13 -8.30
CA ALA A 173 1.70 -11.46 -9.53
C ALA A 173 2.22 -12.91 -9.58
N THR A 174 2.28 -13.60 -8.43
CA THR A 174 2.81 -14.97 -8.32
C THR A 174 1.74 -16.03 -8.08
N VAL A 175 0.48 -15.64 -7.91
CA VAL A 175 -0.65 -16.56 -7.85
C VAL A 175 -1.24 -16.73 -9.25
N PRO A 176 -1.29 -17.95 -9.79
CA PRO A 176 -1.92 -18.21 -11.08
C PRO A 176 -3.40 -17.83 -10.98
N MET A 177 -3.87 -16.91 -11.83
CA MET A 177 -5.25 -16.40 -11.98
C MET A 177 -5.59 -15.05 -11.33
N LEU A 178 -4.72 -14.40 -10.54
CA LEU A 178 -5.13 -13.15 -9.87
C LEU A 178 -5.07 -11.90 -10.76
N LYS A 179 -3.92 -11.54 -11.37
CA LYS A 179 -3.77 -10.30 -12.17
C LYS A 179 -2.69 -10.42 -13.25
N ASP A 180 -2.75 -9.54 -14.26
CA ASP A 180 -1.73 -9.44 -15.31
C ASP A 180 -0.33 -9.18 -14.70
N PRO A 181 0.64 -10.09 -14.89
CA PRO A 181 1.99 -9.96 -14.36
C PRO A 181 2.70 -8.67 -14.79
N LEU A 182 2.40 -8.12 -15.97
CA LEU A 182 3.04 -6.89 -16.46
C LEU A 182 2.52 -5.65 -15.73
N THR A 183 1.20 -5.58 -15.53
CA THR A 183 0.55 -4.54 -14.73
C THR A 183 1.10 -4.51 -13.30
N GLU A 184 1.19 -5.67 -12.64
CA GLU A 184 1.74 -5.73 -11.28
C GLU A 184 3.24 -5.35 -11.25
N ALA A 185 4.00 -5.68 -12.30
CA ALA A 185 5.41 -5.28 -12.40
C ALA A 185 5.55 -3.75 -12.53
N ALA A 186 4.69 -3.12 -13.32
CA ALA A 186 4.64 -1.66 -13.46
C ALA A 186 4.30 -0.99 -12.13
N ARG A 187 3.31 -1.50 -11.39
CA ARG A 187 2.94 -1.01 -10.06
C ARG A 187 4.08 -1.16 -9.05
N ILE A 188 4.80 -2.29 -9.04
CA ILE A 188 5.94 -2.49 -8.15
C ILE A 188 7.08 -1.53 -8.49
N ARG A 189 7.38 -1.32 -9.79
CA ARG A 189 8.38 -0.32 -10.21
C ARG A 189 7.98 1.08 -9.77
N ALA A 190 6.71 1.44 -9.94
CA ALA A 190 6.20 2.72 -9.48
C ALA A 190 6.38 2.87 -7.96
N LEU A 191 6.12 1.83 -7.17
CA LEU A 191 6.31 1.84 -5.71
C LEU A 191 7.77 1.90 -5.24
N ALA A 192 8.77 1.77 -6.12
CA ALA A 192 10.17 1.76 -5.72
C ALA A 192 10.61 3.09 -5.08
N ILE A 193 10.20 4.23 -5.64
CA ILE A 193 10.49 5.56 -5.09
C ILE A 193 9.76 5.79 -3.74
N PRO A 194 8.45 5.49 -3.60
CA PRO A 194 7.78 5.52 -2.31
C PRO A 194 8.41 4.63 -1.26
N ALA A 195 8.80 3.40 -1.60
CA ALA A 195 9.43 2.49 -0.65
C ALA A 195 10.83 2.98 -0.21
N TYR A 196 11.60 3.56 -1.14
CA TYR A 196 12.87 4.22 -0.84
C TYR A 196 12.70 5.37 0.17
N ASN A 197 11.86 6.36 -0.15
CA ASN A 197 11.66 7.53 0.71
C ASN A 197 11.05 7.13 2.06
N PHE A 198 10.07 6.24 2.05
CA PHE A 198 9.47 5.71 3.27
C PHE A 198 10.51 5.08 4.21
N LEU A 199 11.41 4.24 3.68
CA LEU A 199 12.46 3.62 4.49
C LEU A 199 13.46 4.64 5.06
N LEU A 200 13.82 5.67 4.29
CA LEU A 200 14.67 6.75 4.79
C LEU A 200 13.98 7.55 5.89
N GLU A 201 12.72 7.95 5.70
CA GLU A 201 11.92 8.64 6.72
C GLU A 201 11.85 7.83 8.02
N LYS A 202 11.75 6.49 7.93
CA LYS A 202 11.79 5.64 9.13
C LYS A 202 13.13 5.69 9.85
N PHE A 203 14.25 5.89 9.16
CA PHE A 203 15.54 6.10 9.80
C PHE A 203 15.73 7.52 10.33
N GLU A 204 15.16 8.53 9.68
CA GLU A 204 15.20 9.92 10.12
C GLU A 204 14.32 10.18 11.36
N CYS A 205 13.11 9.61 11.36
CA CYS A 205 12.07 9.97 12.32
C CYS A 205 11.97 9.01 13.51
N LEU A 206 12.48 7.77 13.39
CA LEU A 206 12.37 6.76 14.44
C LEU A 206 13.73 6.42 15.06
N PRO A 207 13.75 5.94 16.32
CA PRO A 207 14.94 5.32 16.87
C PRO A 207 15.44 4.17 15.99
N PHE A 208 16.76 4.04 15.85
CA PHE A 208 17.41 3.05 14.96
C PHE A 208 16.76 1.66 14.98
N ARG A 209 16.51 1.10 16.16
CA ARG A 209 15.92 -0.24 16.30
C ARG A 209 14.52 -0.34 15.69
N GLN A 210 13.72 0.72 15.78
CA GLN A 210 12.37 0.76 15.21
C GLN A 210 12.42 0.95 13.70
N GLY A 211 13.25 1.88 13.19
CA GLY A 211 13.43 2.07 11.75
C GLY A 211 13.98 0.81 11.06
N ARG A 212 14.94 0.13 11.70
CA ARG A 212 15.52 -1.13 11.24
C ARG A 212 14.47 -2.24 11.02
N ILE A 213 13.41 -2.30 11.84
CA ILE A 213 12.36 -3.33 11.67
C ILE A 213 11.75 -3.23 10.27
N TYR A 214 11.50 -2.02 9.75
CA TYR A 214 10.93 -1.84 8.41
C TYR A 214 11.89 -2.28 7.31
N LEU A 215 13.19 -1.98 7.44
CA LEU A 215 14.22 -2.43 6.49
C LEU A 215 14.35 -3.96 6.48
N ASP A 216 14.41 -4.56 7.66
CA ASP A 216 14.52 -6.02 7.82
C ASP A 216 13.26 -6.71 7.29
N TYR A 217 12.08 -6.12 7.54
CA TYR A 217 10.81 -6.57 6.99
C TYR A 217 10.80 -6.50 5.46
N PHE A 218 11.19 -5.38 4.86
CA PHE A 218 11.31 -5.25 3.41
C PHE A 218 12.26 -6.30 2.81
N CYS A 219 13.45 -6.46 3.39
CA CYS A 219 14.40 -7.49 2.96
C CYS A 219 13.79 -8.91 3.04
N SER A 220 13.04 -9.20 4.10
CA SER A 220 12.38 -10.51 4.27
C SER A 220 11.32 -10.77 3.19
N ILE A 221 10.55 -9.75 2.80
CA ILE A 221 9.53 -9.84 1.75
C ILE A 221 10.19 -10.13 0.41
N ILE A 222 11.11 -9.26 -0.03
CA ILE A 222 11.67 -9.36 -1.39
C ILE A 222 12.50 -10.64 -1.57
N TRP A 223 12.92 -11.28 -0.47
CA TRP A 223 13.70 -12.50 -0.51
C TRP A 223 12.88 -13.81 -0.47
N GLN A 224 11.55 -13.72 -0.36
CA GLN A 224 10.71 -14.92 -0.42
C GLN A 224 10.88 -15.67 -1.74
N ARG A 225 10.92 -17.01 -1.66
CA ARG A 225 11.29 -17.88 -2.79
C ARG A 225 10.51 -17.58 -4.06
N ASN A 226 9.20 -17.39 -3.95
CA ASN A 226 8.30 -17.19 -5.08
C ASN A 226 8.52 -15.82 -5.73
N TYR A 227 8.87 -14.79 -4.95
CA TYR A 227 9.05 -13.42 -5.43
C TYR A 227 10.39 -13.19 -6.12
N ARG A 228 11.43 -13.96 -5.78
CA ARG A 228 12.76 -13.83 -6.40
C ARG A 228 12.72 -14.08 -7.91
N ARG A 229 12.01 -15.13 -8.33
CA ARG A 229 11.88 -15.49 -9.75
C ARG A 229 11.15 -14.40 -10.52
N TYR A 230 10.02 -13.93 -9.98
CA TYR A 230 9.22 -12.86 -10.56
C TYR A 230 10.02 -11.56 -10.78
N GLN A 231 10.80 -11.13 -9.77
CA GLN A 231 11.66 -9.94 -9.88
C GLN A 231 12.64 -10.03 -11.06
N ILE A 232 13.14 -11.22 -11.37
CA ILE A 232 14.09 -11.45 -12.46
C ILE A 232 13.39 -11.45 -13.81
N GLU A 233 12.31 -12.23 -13.94
CA GLU A 233 11.54 -12.36 -15.18
C GLU A 233 10.98 -11.00 -15.64
N HIS A 234 10.58 -10.15 -14.69
CA HIS A 234 9.99 -8.83 -14.98
C HIS A 234 10.93 -7.63 -14.79
N LYS A 235 12.22 -7.90 -14.53
CA LYS A 235 13.28 -6.89 -14.37
C LYS A 235 12.95 -5.84 -13.29
N VAL A 236 12.53 -6.30 -12.12
CA VAL A 236 12.20 -5.46 -10.95
C VAL A 236 13.16 -5.79 -9.79
N PRO A 237 14.43 -5.38 -9.85
CA PRO A 237 15.44 -5.73 -8.85
C PRO A 237 15.25 -4.91 -7.57
N LEU A 238 14.39 -5.36 -6.66
CA LEU A 238 14.05 -4.60 -5.46
C LEU A 238 15.21 -4.40 -4.47
N TYR A 239 16.26 -5.23 -4.54
CA TYR A 239 17.48 -5.01 -3.76
C TYR A 239 18.16 -3.67 -4.07
N LYS A 240 17.94 -3.09 -5.26
CA LYS A 240 18.48 -1.78 -5.62
C LYS A 240 17.97 -0.66 -4.73
N ILE A 241 16.78 -0.80 -4.16
CA ILE A 241 16.27 0.18 -3.17
C ILE A 241 17.22 0.23 -1.97
N ILE A 242 17.72 -0.93 -1.52
CA ILE A 242 18.69 -1.02 -0.42
C ILE A 242 20.05 -0.44 -0.80
N GLU A 243 20.48 -0.65 -2.05
CA GLU A 243 21.70 -0.05 -2.59
C GLU A 243 21.66 1.48 -2.55
N VAL A 244 20.55 2.09 -3.01
CA VAL A 244 20.39 3.55 -3.00
C VAL A 244 20.29 4.08 -1.56
N ILE A 245 19.54 3.42 -0.67
CA ILE A 245 19.48 3.78 0.76
C ILE A 245 20.87 3.78 1.40
N LEU A 246 21.66 2.73 1.16
CA LEU A 246 23.02 2.62 1.70
C LEU A 246 23.90 3.77 1.20
N ASN A 247 23.79 4.14 -0.07
CA ASN A 247 24.55 5.25 -0.64
C ASN A 247 24.14 6.60 -0.03
N GLU A 248 22.83 6.84 0.15
CA GLU A 248 22.33 8.08 0.77
C GLU A 248 22.80 8.21 2.23
N ILE A 249 22.68 7.14 3.02
CA ILE A 249 23.16 7.10 4.40
C ILE A 249 24.67 7.38 4.47
N LYS A 250 25.46 6.81 3.55
CA LYS A 250 26.91 7.05 3.53
C LYS A 250 27.29 8.46 3.08
N LEU A 251 26.49 9.05 2.20
CA LEU A 251 26.71 10.42 1.73
C LEU A 251 26.40 11.44 2.83
N LYS A 252 25.38 11.17 3.65
CA LYS A 252 24.89 12.06 4.70
C LYS A 252 24.68 11.32 6.03
N PRO A 253 25.73 10.78 6.66
CA PRO A 253 25.58 9.95 7.86
C PRO A 253 24.97 10.71 9.05
N ASP A 254 25.24 12.02 9.12
CA ASP A 254 24.77 12.89 10.21
C ASP A 254 23.23 13.07 10.21
N ASP A 255 22.57 12.88 9.07
CA ASP A 255 21.12 13.05 8.93
C ASP A 255 20.34 11.90 9.60
N PHE A 256 20.93 10.70 9.74
CA PHE A 256 20.19 9.48 10.09
C PHE A 256 20.44 8.93 11.50
N LYS A 257 21.36 9.49 12.30
CA LYS A 257 21.70 9.01 13.67
C LYS A 257 21.84 7.48 13.78
N LEU A 258 22.48 6.85 12.80
CA LEU A 258 22.65 5.39 12.72
C LEU A 258 24.00 4.94 13.29
N PRO A 259 24.09 3.74 13.87
CA PRO A 259 25.39 3.17 14.26
C PRO A 259 26.31 2.99 13.04
N GLU A 260 27.58 3.38 13.15
CA GLU A 260 28.54 3.27 12.04
C GLU A 260 28.68 1.84 11.50
N ASP A 261 28.75 0.86 12.40
CA ASP A 261 28.85 -0.56 12.04
C ASP A 261 27.67 -1.03 11.18
N PHE A 262 26.49 -0.42 11.35
CA PHE A 262 25.31 -0.80 10.58
C PHE A 262 25.48 -0.47 9.10
N TYR A 263 25.87 0.77 8.75
CA TYR A 263 25.98 1.17 7.35
C TYR A 263 27.38 0.91 6.74
N ASN A 264 28.41 0.69 7.55
CA ASN A 264 29.74 0.32 7.06
C ASN A 264 29.96 -1.19 6.93
N ILE A 265 29.25 -2.01 7.70
CA ILE A 265 29.50 -3.46 7.77
C ILE A 265 28.22 -4.26 7.50
N GLU A 266 27.18 -4.07 8.31
CA GLU A 266 26.00 -4.95 8.29
C GLU A 266 25.19 -4.82 6.99
N LEU A 267 24.77 -3.60 6.65
CA LEU A 267 23.94 -3.32 5.48
C LEU A 267 24.67 -3.63 4.16
N PRO A 268 25.97 -3.28 3.98
CA PRO A 268 26.75 -3.73 2.82
C PRO A 268 26.80 -5.24 2.66
N ARG A 269 27.01 -6.00 3.74
CA ARG A 269 27.02 -7.48 3.68
C ARG A 269 25.67 -8.04 3.24
N LYS A 270 24.58 -7.48 3.77
CA LYS A 270 23.21 -7.88 3.41
C LYS A 270 22.90 -7.57 1.94
N LEU A 271 23.29 -6.39 1.48
CA LEU A 271 23.14 -5.99 0.08
C LEU A 271 23.92 -6.92 -0.85
N GLU A 272 25.17 -7.22 -0.53
CA GLU A 272 26.02 -8.08 -1.35
C GLU A 272 25.43 -9.50 -1.49
N TYR A 273 24.88 -10.03 -0.41
CA TYR A 273 24.16 -11.31 -0.44
C TYR A 273 22.94 -11.26 -1.37
N LEU A 274 22.08 -10.25 -1.24
CA LEU A 274 20.88 -10.11 -2.08
C LEU A 274 21.24 -9.96 -3.56
N ARG A 275 22.27 -9.14 -3.86
CA ARG A 275 22.77 -8.90 -5.22
C ARG A 275 23.33 -10.17 -5.85
N THR A 276 24.24 -10.85 -5.15
CA THR A 276 24.87 -12.09 -5.62
C THR A 276 23.82 -13.16 -5.92
N GLU A 277 22.85 -13.34 -5.02
CA GLU A 277 21.82 -14.34 -5.23
C GLU A 277 20.84 -13.97 -6.35
N TYR A 278 20.50 -12.68 -6.52
CA TYR A 278 19.73 -12.21 -7.67
C TYR A 278 20.45 -12.55 -8.99
N GLU A 279 21.75 -12.23 -9.09
CA GLU A 279 22.56 -12.54 -10.26
C GLU A 279 22.66 -14.05 -10.53
N ARG A 280 22.77 -14.86 -9.47
CA ARG A 280 22.80 -16.33 -9.56
C ARG A 280 21.51 -16.87 -10.16
N ILE A 281 20.35 -16.40 -9.70
CA ILE A 281 19.06 -16.84 -10.23
C ILE A 281 18.85 -16.30 -11.66
N ALA A 282 19.27 -15.07 -11.96
CA ALA A 282 19.18 -14.51 -13.31
C ALA A 282 19.95 -15.34 -14.35
N LYS A 283 21.14 -15.84 -13.98
CA LYS A 283 21.91 -16.78 -14.82
C LYS A 283 21.21 -18.13 -15.04
N ALA A 284 20.33 -18.54 -14.12
CA ALA A 284 19.59 -19.79 -14.23
C ALA A 284 18.29 -19.64 -15.05
N VAL A 285 17.65 -18.47 -15.00
CA VAL A 285 16.41 -18.17 -15.76
C VAL A 285 16.70 -17.81 -17.22
N ASN A 286 17.87 -17.23 -17.51
CA ASN A 286 18.28 -16.86 -18.88
C ASN A 286 18.96 -18.00 -19.65
N LYS A 287 18.97 -19.23 -19.11
CA LYS A 287 19.45 -20.45 -19.79
C LYS A 287 18.26 -21.25 -20.28
#